data_AF-A0A3D5J1V2-F1
#
_entry.id   AF-A0A3D5J1V2-F1
#
_cell.length_a   1.000
_cell.length_b   1.000
_cell.length_c   1.000
_cell.angle_alpha   90.00
_cell.angle_beta   90.00
_cell.angle_gamma   90.00
#
_symmetry.space_group_name_H-M   'P 1'
#
loop_
_entity.id
_entity.type
_entity.pdbx_description
1 polymer ?
#
loop_
_entity_poly.entity_id
_entity_poly.type
_entity_poly.pdbx_seq_one_letter_code
_entity_poly.pdbx_strand_id
1 'polypeptide(L)'
;MDNLVASARVYPKRIKVDNGSEFISKVLDKWAYENNVELDFSRPGKPTDNPFIESFNGSFRDECLNTNWFFSLEDAQEKFDIWREDYNGFRPHSSLGDMSPNEYIEINENSPDSLVMTST
;
A
#
# COMPACT_ATOMS: atom_id res chain seq x y z
N MET A 1 6.35 -9.22 -9.12
CA MET A 1 5.23 -9.07 -8.17
C MET A 1 5.47 -9.84 -6.87
N ASP A 2 6.34 -10.86 -6.87
CA ASP A 2 6.57 -11.74 -5.72
C ASP A 2 7.23 -11.07 -4.50
N ASN A 3 7.86 -9.90 -4.68
CA ASN A 3 8.59 -9.18 -3.62
C ASN A 3 7.79 -8.04 -2.96
N LEU A 4 6.52 -7.81 -3.35
CA LEU A 4 5.74 -6.65 -2.87
C LEU A 4 4.86 -6.94 -1.63
N VAL A 5 4.86 -8.17 -1.12
CA VAL A 5 4.05 -8.55 0.05
C VAL A 5 4.97 -9.16 1.12
N ALA A 6 5.08 -8.45 2.24
CA ALA A 6 6.04 -8.68 3.32
C ALA A 6 5.95 -10.09 3.94
N SER A 7 7.13 -10.66 4.24
CA SER A 7 7.53 -11.51 5.40
C SER A 7 6.72 -12.76 5.80
N ALA A 8 5.42 -12.84 5.54
CA ALA A 8 4.58 -14.02 5.66
C ALA A 8 3.67 -14.02 4.43
N ARG A 9 3.48 -15.17 3.77
CA ARG A 9 2.63 -15.32 2.58
C ARG A 9 1.13 -15.05 2.86
N VAL A 10 0.80 -13.84 3.28
CA VAL A 10 -0.56 -13.39 3.60
C VAL A 10 -0.91 -12.31 2.59
N TYR A 11 -1.87 -12.62 1.72
CA TYR A 11 -2.35 -11.70 0.72
C TYR A 11 -3.61 -10.99 1.23
N PRO A 12 -3.82 -9.72 0.83
CA PRO A 12 -5.07 -9.03 1.15
C PRO A 12 -6.24 -9.73 0.47
N LYS A 13 -7.40 -9.78 1.13
CA LYS A 13 -8.64 -10.34 0.53
C LYS A 13 -9.08 -9.56 -0.72
N ARG A 14 -8.79 -8.25 -0.75
CA ARG A 14 -9.17 -7.35 -1.82
C ARG A 14 -8.11 -6.26 -2.03
N ILE A 15 -7.86 -5.91 -3.28
CA ILE A 15 -7.03 -4.77 -3.67
C ILE A 15 -7.90 -3.82 -4.50
N LYS A 16 -7.92 -2.53 -4.12
CA LYS A 16 -8.51 -1.50 -4.96
C LYS A 16 -7.53 -1.06 -6.05
N VAL A 17 -8.00 -1.03 -7.28
CA VAL A 17 -7.19 -0.76 -8.46
C VAL A 17 -7.88 0.33 -9.29
N ASP A 18 -7.12 1.20 -9.94
CA ASP A 18 -7.71 2.10 -10.94
C ASP A 18 -7.85 1.41 -12.30
N ASN A 19 -8.47 2.09 -13.26
CA ASN A 19 -8.60 1.56 -14.63
C ASN A 19 -7.39 1.95 -15.50
N GLY A 20 -6.22 2.17 -14.91
CA GLY A 20 -4.98 2.39 -15.65
C GLY A 20 -4.68 1.17 -16.54
N SER A 21 -4.22 1.42 -17.76
CA SER A 21 -3.89 0.35 -18.71
C SER A 21 -2.81 -0.62 -18.18
N GLU A 22 -1.97 -0.12 -17.27
CA GLU A 22 -0.93 -0.81 -16.54
C GLU A 22 -1.50 -1.89 -15.61
N PHE A 23 -2.74 -1.72 -15.14
CA PHE A 23 -3.39 -2.60 -14.18
C PHE A 23 -4.49 -3.47 -14.79
N ILE A 24 -4.82 -3.30 -16.07
CA ILE A 24 -5.79 -4.15 -16.81
C ILE A 24 -5.05 -5.32 -17.52
N SER A 25 -3.91 -5.75 -16.98
CA SER A 25 -3.13 -6.83 -17.59
C SER A 25 -3.64 -8.21 -17.19
N LYS A 26 -3.70 -9.14 -18.15
CA LYS A 26 -4.02 -10.56 -17.88
C LYS A 26 -3.07 -11.21 -16.87
N VAL A 27 -1.88 -10.65 -16.70
CA VAL A 27 -0.88 -11.12 -15.73
C VAL A 27 -1.33 -10.79 -14.31
N LEU A 28 -1.84 -9.59 -14.07
CA LEU A 28 -2.36 -9.19 -12.76
C LEU A 28 -3.63 -9.98 -12.40
N ASP A 29 -4.56 -10.13 -13.35
CA ASP A 29 -5.77 -10.95 -13.15
C ASP A 29 -5.44 -12.39 -12.75
N LYS A 30 -4.48 -13.00 -13.46
CA LYS A 30 -4.03 -14.37 -13.17
C LYS A 30 -3.40 -14.45 -11.78
N TRP A 31 -2.52 -13.53 -11.42
CA TRP A 31 -1.90 -13.50 -10.10
C TRP A 31 -2.94 -13.34 -8.99
N ALA A 32 -3.92 -12.45 -9.16
CA ALA A 32 -4.96 -12.23 -8.16
C ALA A 32 -5.83 -13.48 -7.98
N TYR A 33 -6.20 -14.14 -9.09
CA TYR A 33 -6.92 -15.41 -9.06
C TYR A 33 -6.15 -16.51 -8.31
N GLU A 34 -4.87 -16.71 -8.65
CA GLU A 34 -4.01 -17.75 -8.03
C GLU A 34 -3.82 -17.53 -6.52
N ASN A 35 -3.89 -16.27 -6.05
CA ASN A 35 -3.69 -15.91 -4.66
C ASN A 35 -5.00 -15.60 -3.89
N ASN A 36 -6.17 -15.87 -4.49
CA ASN A 36 -7.49 -15.58 -3.90
C ASN A 36 -7.69 -14.11 -3.49
N VAL A 37 -7.18 -13.18 -4.32
CA VAL A 37 -7.30 -11.74 -4.12
C VAL A 37 -8.38 -11.19 -5.06
N GLU A 38 -9.37 -10.46 -4.51
CA GLU A 38 -10.37 -9.74 -5.31
C GLU A 38 -9.79 -8.41 -5.81
N LEU A 39 -9.83 -8.16 -7.12
CA LEU A 39 -9.50 -6.85 -7.70
C LEU A 39 -10.78 -6.00 -7.79
N ASP A 40 -10.82 -4.90 -7.04
CA ASP A 40 -11.93 -3.95 -6.99
C ASP A 40 -11.57 -2.68 -7.77
N PHE A 41 -12.02 -2.63 -9.04
CA PHE A 41 -11.71 -1.53 -9.94
C PHE A 41 -12.53 -0.28 -9.62
N SER A 42 -11.87 0.87 -9.59
CA SER A 42 -12.53 2.16 -9.38
C SER A 42 -13.57 2.45 -10.46
N ARG A 43 -14.58 3.26 -10.15
CA ARG A 43 -15.60 3.59 -11.14
C ARG A 43 -15.05 4.61 -12.14
N PRO A 44 -15.35 4.47 -13.45
CA PRO A 44 -14.97 5.47 -14.44
C PRO A 44 -15.45 6.87 -14.04
N GLY A 45 -14.55 7.85 -14.07
CA GLY A 45 -14.88 9.26 -13.76
C GLY A 45 -15.12 9.54 -12.26
N LYS A 46 -14.64 8.69 -11.34
CA LYS A 46 -14.71 8.93 -9.89
C LYS A 46 -13.32 9.01 -9.25
N PRO A 47 -12.63 10.16 -9.32
CA PRO A 47 -11.33 10.38 -8.67
C PRO A 47 -11.35 10.11 -7.15
N THR A 48 -12.51 10.37 -6.54
CA THR A 48 -12.74 10.15 -5.09
C THR A 48 -12.72 8.68 -4.66
N ASP A 49 -12.60 7.73 -5.57
CA ASP A 49 -12.57 6.30 -5.23
C ASP A 49 -11.15 5.85 -4.77
N ASN A 50 -10.12 6.70 -4.94
CA ASN A 50 -8.73 6.38 -4.60
C ASN A 50 -7.99 7.42 -3.70
N PRO A 51 -8.65 8.07 -2.72
CA PRO A 51 -8.09 9.22 -2.00
C PRO A 51 -6.85 8.87 -1.16
N PHE A 52 -6.75 7.63 -0.69
CA PHE A 52 -5.63 7.19 0.14
C PHE A 52 -4.34 7.06 -0.67
N ILE A 53 -4.37 6.43 -1.85
CA ILE A 53 -3.16 6.33 -2.67
C ILE A 53 -2.78 7.67 -3.28
N GLU A 54 -3.76 8.55 -3.57
CA GLU A 54 -3.48 9.91 -4.03
C GLU A 54 -2.72 10.71 -2.97
N SER A 55 -3.16 10.64 -1.71
CA SER A 55 -2.49 11.27 -0.58
C SER A 55 -1.07 10.71 -0.35
N PHE A 56 -0.93 9.38 -0.41
CA PHE A 56 0.36 8.70 -0.33
C PHE A 56 1.31 9.15 -1.45
N ASN A 57 0.85 9.12 -2.71
CA ASN A 57 1.65 9.50 -3.87
C ASN A 57 2.03 10.97 -3.85
N GLY A 58 1.15 11.85 -3.36
CA GLY A 58 1.47 13.27 -3.14
C GLY A 58 2.60 13.43 -2.14
N SER A 59 2.48 12.78 -0.98
CA SER A 59 3.50 12.80 0.07
C SER A 59 4.85 12.26 -0.42
N PHE A 60 4.85 11.11 -1.10
CA PHE A 60 6.06 10.51 -1.65
C PHE A 60 6.73 11.43 -2.68
N ARG A 61 5.93 12.06 -3.54
CA ARG A 61 6.44 13.01 -4.53
C ARG A 61 7.09 14.22 -3.86
N ASP A 62 6.38 14.85 -2.93
CA ASP A 62 6.81 16.12 -2.36
C ASP A 62 7.97 15.97 -1.38
N GLU A 63 8.06 14.84 -0.69
CA GLU A 63 9.01 14.65 0.40
C GLU A 63 10.17 13.73 0.06
N CYS A 64 10.02 12.83 -0.92
CA CYS A 64 11.09 11.95 -1.37
C CYS A 64 11.59 12.35 -2.76
N LEU A 65 10.71 12.35 -3.77
CA LEU A 65 11.14 12.52 -5.17
C LEU A 65 11.65 13.94 -5.46
N ASN A 66 10.98 14.96 -4.94
CA ASN A 66 11.32 16.36 -5.20
C ASN A 66 12.50 16.86 -4.34
N THR A 67 12.83 16.18 -3.24
CA THR A 67 13.85 16.59 -2.27
C THR A 67 15.21 15.92 -2.52
N ASN A 68 15.27 14.91 -3.40
CA ASN A 68 16.45 14.10 -3.63
C ASN A 68 16.94 14.16 -5.08
N TRP A 69 18.26 14.09 -5.24
CA TRP A 69 18.90 13.76 -6.52
C TRP A 69 19.16 12.26 -6.58
N PHE A 70 18.95 11.64 -7.74
CA PHE A 70 19.16 10.21 -7.92
C PHE A 70 20.36 9.96 -8.84
N PHE A 71 21.40 9.31 -8.31
CA PHE A 71 22.64 9.05 -9.05
C PHE A 71 22.71 7.64 -9.64
N SER A 72 21.91 6.72 -9.11
CA SER A 72 21.78 5.34 -9.60
C SER A 72 20.46 4.72 -9.13
N LEU A 73 20.12 3.54 -9.64
CA LEU A 73 18.97 2.78 -9.14
C LEU A 73 19.14 2.33 -7.68
N GLU A 74 20.38 2.01 -7.28
CA GLU A 74 20.68 1.59 -5.91
C GLU A 74 20.55 2.75 -4.92
N ASP A 75 21.05 3.92 -5.29
CA ASP A 75 20.85 5.18 -4.55
C ASP A 75 19.37 5.56 -4.44
N ALA A 76 18.59 5.36 -5.51
CA ALA A 76 17.14 5.56 -5.46
C ALA A 76 16.45 4.58 -4.51
N GLN A 77 16.81 3.30 -4.56
CA GLN A 77 16.26 2.28 -3.68
C GLN A 77 16.54 2.59 -2.21
N GLU A 78 17.77 2.96 -1.87
CA GLU A 78 18.15 3.36 -0.51
C GLU A 78 17.30 4.54 -0.01
N LYS A 79 17.13 5.58 -0.83
CA LYS A 79 16.29 6.74 -0.49
C LYS A 79 14.82 6.38 -0.31
N PHE A 80 14.30 5.46 -1.14
CA PHE A 80 12.92 5.00 -1.02
C PHE A 80 12.71 4.16 0.24
N ASP A 81 13.67 3.32 0.60
CA ASP A 81 13.62 2.51 1.82
C ASP A 81 13.66 3.41 3.07
N ILE A 82 14.56 4.40 3.11
CA ILE A 82 14.61 5.40 4.19
C ILE A 82 13.28 6.15 4.32
N TRP A 83 12.74 6.66 3.21
CA TRP A 83 11.46 7.39 3.25
C TRP A 83 10.31 6.48 3.68
N ARG A 84 10.29 5.22 3.24
CA ARG A 84 9.26 4.25 3.64
C ARG A 84 9.34 3.93 5.14
N GLU A 85 10.54 3.77 5.67
CA GLU A 85 10.75 3.54 7.11
C GLU A 85 10.26 4.73 7.94
N ASP A 86 10.54 5.95 7.50
CA ASP A 86 10.05 7.16 8.16
C ASP A 86 8.51 7.29 8.08
N TYR A 87 7.96 7.13 6.88
CA TYR A 87 6.52 7.19 6.64
C TYR A 87 5.75 6.16 7.47
N ASN A 88 6.21 4.92 7.54
CA ASN A 88 5.53 3.87 8.28
C ASN A 88 5.80 3.92 9.80
N GLY A 89 6.97 4.41 10.21
CA GLY A 89 7.42 4.38 11.59
C GLY A 89 6.99 5.59 12.42
N PHE A 90 7.07 6.79 11.85
CA PHE A 90 7.00 8.03 12.63
C PHE A 90 5.96 9.04 12.16
N ARG A 91 5.51 8.96 10.91
CA ARG A 91 4.59 9.95 10.35
C ARG A 91 3.18 9.81 10.93
N PRO A 92 2.62 10.85 11.59
CA PRO A 92 1.24 10.80 12.06
C PRO A 92 0.25 10.96 10.91
N HIS A 93 -0.81 10.14 10.91
CA HIS A 93 -1.91 10.24 9.96
C HIS A 93 -3.23 10.55 10.67
N SER A 94 -3.87 11.66 10.31
CA SER A 94 -5.16 12.06 10.90
C SER A 94 -6.27 11.03 10.69
N SER A 95 -6.24 10.29 9.57
CA SER A 95 -7.16 9.17 9.31
C SER A 95 -6.94 7.97 10.24
N LEU A 96 -5.78 7.90 10.90
CA LEU A 96 -5.40 6.87 11.86
C LEU A 96 -5.40 7.42 13.30
N GLY A 97 -6.06 8.54 13.57
CA GLY A 97 -6.06 9.14 14.91
C GLY A 97 -4.70 9.72 15.33
N ASP A 98 -3.97 10.28 14.36
CA ASP A 98 -2.64 10.87 14.52
C ASP A 98 -1.53 9.86 14.89
N MET A 99 -1.79 8.57 14.64
CA MET A 99 -0.79 7.49 14.76
C MET A 99 -0.05 7.25 13.45
N SER A 100 1.14 6.65 13.56
CA SER A 100 1.86 6.11 12.41
C SER A 100 1.24 4.79 11.93
N PRO A 101 1.49 4.38 10.67
CA PRO A 101 0.99 3.11 10.16
C PRO A 101 1.42 1.91 11.01
N ASN A 102 2.66 1.88 11.49
CA ASN A 102 3.16 0.80 12.33
C ASN A 102 2.47 0.79 13.70
N GLU A 103 2.29 1.95 14.34
CA GLU A 103 1.55 2.05 15.61
C GLU A 103 0.10 1.54 15.47
N TYR A 104 -0.56 1.92 14.36
CA TYR A 104 -1.91 1.47 14.06
C TYR A 104 -1.98 -0.05 13.88
N ILE A 105 -1.01 -0.66 13.20
CA ILE A 105 -0.93 -2.12 13.02
C ILE A 105 -0.76 -2.80 14.38
N GLU A 106 0.20 -2.35 15.20
CA GLU A 106 0.47 -2.94 16.51
C GLU A 106 -0.78 -2.95 17.41
N ILE A 107 -1.58 -1.87 17.41
CA ILE A 107 -2.82 -1.80 18.20
C ILE A 107 -3.87 -2.78 17.68
N ASN A 108 -4.01 -2.90 16.35
CA ASN A 108 -5.04 -3.76 15.75
C ASN A 108 -4.67 -5.24 15.76
N GLU A 109 -3.38 -5.59 15.70
CA GLU A 109 -2.91 -6.97 15.89
C GLU A 109 -3.13 -7.45 17.33
N ASN A 110 -3.02 -6.54 18.31
CA ASN A 110 -3.25 -6.82 19.73
C ASN A 110 -4.72 -6.69 20.17
N SER A 111 -5.64 -6.37 19.25
CA SER A 111 -7.07 -6.27 19.53
C SER A 111 -7.76 -7.64 19.43
N PRO A 112 -8.59 -8.05 20.42
CA PRO A 112 -9.21 -9.39 20.46
C PRO A 112 -10.19 -9.71 19.32
N ASP A 113 -10.56 -8.72 18.50
CA ASP A 113 -11.42 -8.90 17.32
C ASP A 113 -10.67 -9.33 16.05
N SER A 114 -9.33 -9.40 16.05
CA SER A 114 -8.54 -9.85 14.89
C SER A 114 -8.69 -11.35 14.58
N LEU A 115 -9.24 -12.13 15.52
CA LEU A 115 -9.39 -13.59 15.43
C LEU A 115 -10.74 -14.08 14.86
N VAL A 116 -11.69 -13.21 14.50
CA VAL A 116 -13.03 -13.66 14.04
C VAL A 116 -13.09 -13.97 12.53
N MET A 117 -11.98 -13.84 11.79
CA MET A 117 -11.96 -14.05 10.33
C MET A 117 -11.37 -15.40 9.89
N THR A 118 -11.52 -16.47 10.70
CA THR A 118 -11.32 -17.85 10.25
C THR A 118 -12.35 -18.76 10.91
N SER A 119 -13.50 -19.01 10.27
CA SER A 119 -14.33 -20.23 10.34
C SER A 119 -15.71 -19.97 9.73
N THR A 120 -15.92 -20.34 8.46
CA THR A 120 -17.02 -21.22 7.98
C THR A 120 -16.72 -21.55 6.52
#